data_AF-A0AAP7IEZ2-F1
#
_entry.id   AF-A0AAP7IEZ2-F1
#
_cell.length_a   1.000
_cell.length_b   1.000
_cell.length_c   1.000
_cell.angle_alpha   90.00
_cell.angle_beta   90.00
_cell.angle_gamma   90.00
#
_symmetry.space_group_name_H-M   'P 1'
#
loop_
_entity.id
_entity.type
_entity.pdbx_description
1 polymer ?
#
loop_
_entity_poly.entity_id
_entity_poly.type
_entity_poly.pdbx_seq_one_letter_code
_entity_poly.pdbx_strand_id
1 'polypeptide(L)'
;MKILALTYTPIIMEKRTYQNAIQQYSETKPFHDGSIRPTPSFDKSLPGISSMCRKEMLVNQVEVGDIILYFTNAKDYECEKHKSIGRNHSRLTAILKVEKIFKGTNSIHAHQQANEYYENKGIESPNNCLAGNNFPRKKGCGIIGRNQTYQSTINGYNARVKNCETFVVTSYIYSNFTTPVPFLKEDYEKILNRKLKKNSPFNQRYIKLDEDEYEAILDHIKSFGEQV
;
A
#
# COMPACT_ATOMS: atom_id res chain seq x y z
N MET A 1 6.78 -13.39 14.70
CA MET A 1 6.34 -12.11 14.13
C MET A 1 7.46 -11.58 13.24
N LYS A 2 7.14 -11.19 12.01
CA LYS A 2 8.03 -10.54 11.07
C LYS A 2 7.62 -9.07 10.91
N ILE A 3 8.60 -8.21 10.66
CA ILE A 3 8.38 -6.79 10.37
C ILE A 3 8.90 -6.54 8.96
N LEU A 4 8.00 -6.20 8.04
CA LEU A 4 8.30 -6.11 6.62
C LEU A 4 8.03 -4.70 6.10
N ALA A 5 9.00 -4.07 5.45
CA ALA A 5 8.85 -2.74 4.88
C ALA A 5 8.92 -2.79 3.35
N LEU A 6 7.99 -2.11 2.67
CA LEU A 6 7.93 -2.07 1.21
C LEU A 6 7.50 -0.72 0.66
N THR A 7 7.70 -0.52 -0.64
CA THR A 7 7.25 0.70 -1.33
C THR A 7 6.03 0.51 -2.22
N TYR A 8 5.33 1.63 -2.45
CA TYR A 8 4.32 1.80 -3.48
C TYR A 8 4.40 3.19 -4.14
N THR A 9 3.66 3.36 -5.23
CA THR A 9 3.58 4.64 -5.94
C THR A 9 2.29 5.36 -5.52
N PRO A 10 2.38 6.51 -4.84
CA PRO A 10 1.19 7.24 -4.41
C PRO A 10 0.56 8.01 -5.58
N ILE A 11 -0.76 8.27 -5.49
CA ILE A 11 -1.53 8.91 -6.56
C ILE A 11 -1.07 10.35 -6.86
N ILE A 12 -0.57 11.08 -5.87
CA ILE A 12 0.00 12.43 -6.03
C ILE A 12 1.12 12.50 -7.08
N MET A 13 1.77 11.38 -7.40
CA MET A 13 2.79 11.31 -8.47
C MET A 13 2.28 11.77 -9.84
N GLU A 14 0.97 11.69 -10.08
CA GLU A 14 0.35 12.20 -11.30
C GLU A 14 -0.73 13.23 -10.97
N LYS A 15 -0.36 14.52 -11.01
CA LYS A 15 -1.22 15.65 -10.63
C LYS A 15 -2.63 15.56 -11.23
N ARG A 16 -2.74 15.33 -12.55
CA ARG A 16 -4.04 15.24 -13.24
C ARG A 16 -4.87 14.06 -12.76
N THR A 17 -4.24 12.89 -12.60
CA THR A 17 -4.89 11.68 -12.12
C THR A 17 -5.40 11.86 -10.69
N TYR A 18 -4.60 12.48 -9.81
CA TYR A 18 -5.02 12.83 -8.46
C TYR A 18 -6.18 13.82 -8.45
N GLN A 19 -6.13 14.89 -9.25
CA GLN A 19 -7.22 15.88 -9.37
C GLN A 19 -8.54 15.24 -9.83
N ASN A 20 -8.49 14.34 -10.81
CA ASN A 20 -9.69 13.60 -11.23
C ASN A 20 -10.21 12.68 -10.12
N ALA A 21 -9.30 12.00 -9.41
CA ALA A 21 -9.67 11.07 -8.36
C ALA A 21 -10.40 11.77 -7.21
N ILE A 22 -9.90 12.92 -6.72
CA ILE A 22 -10.57 13.66 -5.63
C ILE A 22 -11.93 14.24 -6.02
N GLN A 23 -12.20 14.45 -7.32
CA GLN A 23 -13.52 14.88 -7.80
C GLN A 23 -14.53 13.72 -7.82
N GLN A 24 -14.06 12.47 -7.97
CA GLN A 24 -14.91 11.28 -8.07
C GLN A 24 -15.00 10.50 -6.77
N TYR A 25 -13.98 10.61 -5.90
CA TYR A 25 -13.77 9.85 -4.68
C TYR A 25 -13.27 10.82 -3.60
N SER A 26 -14.19 11.41 -2.85
CA SER A 26 -13.89 12.48 -1.87
C SER A 26 -12.95 12.03 -0.75
N GLU A 27 -12.89 10.73 -0.48
CA GLU A 27 -11.99 10.08 0.47
C GLU A 27 -10.53 9.96 -0.03
N THR A 28 -10.27 10.26 -1.30
CA THR A 28 -8.93 10.13 -1.88
C THR A 28 -7.96 11.15 -1.28
N LYS A 29 -6.92 10.65 -0.62
CA LYS A 29 -5.82 11.46 -0.07
C LYS A 29 -4.60 11.40 -0.99
N PRO A 30 -3.71 12.42 -0.96
CA PRO A 30 -2.58 12.53 -1.90
C PRO A 30 -1.66 11.31 -1.89
N PHE A 31 -1.44 10.73 -0.71
CA PHE A 31 -0.56 9.58 -0.55
C PHE A 31 -1.29 8.23 -0.58
N HIS A 32 -2.55 8.15 -0.99
CA HIS A 32 -3.16 6.85 -1.31
C HIS A 32 -2.45 6.17 -2.49
N ASP A 33 -2.51 4.84 -2.54
CA ASP A 33 -1.95 4.08 -3.66
C ASP A 33 -2.58 4.52 -5.01
N GLY A 34 -1.72 4.72 -6.00
CA GLY A 34 -2.09 5.26 -7.30
C GLY A 34 -2.79 4.28 -8.22
N SER A 35 -2.84 2.98 -7.90
CA SER A 35 -3.48 1.95 -8.73
C SER A 35 -4.98 2.21 -8.90
N ILE A 36 -5.55 1.74 -10.01
CA ILE A 36 -7.02 1.63 -10.17
C ILE A 36 -7.64 0.58 -9.24
N ARG A 37 -6.82 -0.35 -8.72
CA ARG A 37 -7.14 -1.28 -7.63
C ARG A 37 -6.05 -1.18 -6.55
N PRO A 38 -6.15 -0.18 -5.65
CA PRO A 38 -5.18 0.10 -4.59
C PRO A 38 -4.80 -1.14 -3.78
N THR A 39 -3.51 -1.36 -3.56
CA THR A 39 -3.02 -2.48 -2.74
C THR A 39 -1.87 -2.03 -1.81
N PRO A 40 -2.13 -1.85 -0.51
CA PRO A 40 -3.41 -2.03 0.19
C PRO A 40 -4.46 -1.01 -0.24
N SER A 41 -5.74 -1.35 -0.11
CA SER A 41 -6.82 -0.36 -0.26
C SER A 41 -6.92 0.50 1.00
N PHE A 42 -6.04 1.50 1.07
CA PHE A 42 -5.88 2.36 2.24
C PHE A 42 -7.14 3.20 2.58
N ASP A 43 -8.03 3.34 1.61
CA ASP A 43 -9.33 3.97 1.75
C ASP A 43 -10.35 3.17 2.58
N LYS A 44 -10.06 1.90 2.93
CA LYS A 44 -10.94 1.05 3.74
C LYS A 44 -10.44 0.89 5.17
N SER A 45 -11.35 0.64 6.11
CA SER A 45 -11.05 0.47 7.54
C SER A 45 -10.23 -0.79 7.85
N LEU A 46 -10.42 -1.85 7.06
CA LEU A 46 -9.64 -3.08 7.07
C LEU A 46 -8.98 -3.27 5.71
N PRO A 47 -7.78 -2.69 5.47
CA PRO A 47 -7.13 -2.79 4.17
C PRO A 47 -6.83 -4.25 3.80
N GLY A 48 -7.07 -4.59 2.55
CA GLY A 48 -6.74 -5.89 1.98
C GLY A 48 -5.45 -5.86 1.17
N ILE A 49 -4.73 -6.98 1.15
CA ILE A 49 -3.56 -7.20 0.29
C ILE A 49 -3.81 -8.48 -0.52
N SER A 50 -4.09 -8.30 -1.81
CA SER A 50 -4.22 -9.41 -2.75
C SER A 50 -2.85 -9.84 -3.30
N SER A 51 -2.67 -11.15 -3.49
CA SER A 51 -1.45 -11.67 -4.14
C SER A 51 -1.31 -11.26 -5.62
N MET A 52 -2.35 -10.72 -6.28
CA MET A 52 -2.31 -10.30 -7.69
C MET A 52 -1.11 -9.41 -8.09
N CYS A 53 -0.64 -8.54 -7.19
CA CYS A 53 0.47 -7.63 -7.45
C CYS A 53 1.72 -7.93 -6.62
N ARG A 54 1.61 -8.84 -5.64
CA ARG A 54 2.62 -9.05 -4.59
C ARG A 54 2.83 -10.54 -4.26
N LYS A 55 2.43 -11.46 -5.14
CA LYS A 55 2.41 -12.93 -4.91
C LYS A 55 3.74 -13.44 -4.38
N GLU A 56 4.82 -13.16 -5.11
CA GLU A 56 6.17 -13.62 -4.77
C GLU A 56 6.87 -12.69 -3.77
N MET A 57 6.26 -11.55 -3.44
CA MET A 57 6.93 -10.42 -2.80
C MET A 57 6.36 -10.07 -1.43
N LEU A 58 5.25 -10.64 -0.97
CA LEU A 58 4.71 -10.32 0.36
C LEU A 58 3.70 -11.36 0.81
N VAL A 59 2.69 -11.60 -0.02
CA VAL A 59 1.46 -12.27 0.42
C VAL A 59 1.69 -13.73 0.82
N ASN A 60 2.63 -14.41 0.16
CA ASN A 60 3.02 -15.79 0.52
C ASN A 60 4.07 -15.86 1.64
N GLN A 61 4.54 -14.72 2.14
CA GLN A 61 5.63 -14.61 3.10
C GLN A 61 5.15 -14.13 4.47
N VAL A 62 3.90 -13.69 4.60
CA VAL A 62 3.32 -13.16 5.84
C VAL A 62 2.49 -14.20 6.58
N GLU A 63 2.43 -14.04 7.89
CA GLU A 63 1.62 -14.80 8.84
C GLU A 63 0.76 -13.85 9.68
N VAL A 64 -0.28 -14.38 10.32
CA VAL A 64 -1.11 -13.60 11.26
C VAL A 64 -0.24 -13.05 12.38
N GLY A 65 -0.41 -11.76 12.68
CA GLY A 65 0.38 -11.03 13.67
C GLY A 65 1.61 -10.32 13.11
N ASP A 66 2.03 -10.59 11.87
CA ASP A 66 3.12 -9.84 11.24
C ASP A 66 2.78 -8.37 11.02
N ILE A 67 3.82 -7.53 10.99
CA ILE A 67 3.74 -6.08 10.78
C ILE A 67 4.25 -5.72 9.40
N ILE A 68 3.53 -4.84 8.71
CA ILE A 68 3.84 -4.41 7.35
C ILE A 68 3.87 -2.88 7.29
N LEU A 69 5.03 -2.32 6.96
CA LEU A 69 5.25 -0.88 6.80
C LEU A 69 5.19 -0.50 5.32
N TYR A 70 4.40 0.52 5.02
CA TYR A 70 4.26 1.06 3.67
C TYR A 70 4.91 2.42 3.55
N PHE A 71 5.97 2.45 2.76
CA PHE A 71 6.64 3.66 2.35
C PHE A 71 6.23 4.04 0.92
N THR A 72 6.26 5.31 0.59
CA THR A 72 6.21 5.74 -0.81
C THR A 72 7.58 5.52 -1.48
N ASN A 73 7.60 5.42 -2.82
CA ASN A 73 8.86 5.41 -3.56
C ASN A 73 9.69 6.71 -3.34
N ALA A 74 11.02 6.67 -3.48
CA ALA A 74 11.81 7.87 -3.23
C ALA A 74 11.64 8.90 -4.36
N LYS A 75 10.94 10.00 -4.09
CA LYS A 75 10.67 11.11 -5.03
C LYS A 75 10.56 12.43 -4.29
N ASP A 76 10.64 13.53 -5.03
CA ASP A 76 10.23 14.83 -4.51
C ASP A 76 8.76 15.06 -4.86
N TYR A 77 7.92 15.05 -3.84
CA TYR A 77 6.46 15.13 -3.99
C TYR A 77 6.02 16.58 -3.89
N GLU A 78 5.74 17.19 -5.05
CA GLU A 78 5.21 18.56 -5.13
C GLU A 78 3.76 18.55 -5.63
N CYS A 79 2.88 19.25 -4.91
CA CYS A 79 1.58 19.64 -5.42
C CYS A 79 1.10 20.94 -4.74
N GLU A 80 -0.07 21.45 -5.13
CA GLU A 80 -0.64 22.69 -4.55
C GLU A 80 -0.75 22.67 -3.02
N LYS A 81 -0.88 21.48 -2.41
CA LYS A 81 -0.97 21.29 -0.96
C LYS A 81 0.32 20.75 -0.32
N HIS A 82 1.34 20.41 -1.11
CA HIS A 82 2.61 19.83 -0.64
C HIS A 82 3.79 20.51 -1.33
N LYS A 83 4.54 21.30 -0.56
CA LYS A 83 5.75 21.94 -1.08
C LYS A 83 6.87 20.90 -1.23
N SER A 84 7.58 20.99 -2.34
CA SER A 84 8.85 20.28 -2.56
C SER A 84 9.79 20.53 -1.39
N ILE A 85 10.55 19.51 -1.01
CA ILE A 85 11.66 19.64 -0.04
C ILE A 85 13.02 19.73 -0.74
N GLY A 86 13.02 19.88 -2.07
CA GLY A 86 14.20 20.00 -2.93
C GLY A 86 15.03 18.73 -3.06
N ARG A 87 14.58 17.60 -2.50
CA ARG A 87 15.31 16.33 -2.48
C ARG A 87 14.37 15.13 -2.51
N ASN A 88 14.82 14.04 -3.14
CA ASN A 88 14.08 12.78 -3.19
C ASN A 88 14.00 12.15 -1.80
N HIS A 89 12.80 11.73 -1.41
CA HIS A 89 12.53 11.12 -0.11
C HIS A 89 11.40 10.10 -0.23
N SER A 90 11.38 9.14 0.67
CA SER A 90 10.22 8.27 0.89
C SER A 90 9.38 8.86 2.00
N ARG A 91 8.12 8.45 2.11
CA ARG A 91 7.25 8.81 3.24
C ARG A 91 6.59 7.58 3.83
N LEU A 92 6.59 7.45 5.15
CA LEU A 92 5.87 6.36 5.84
C LEU A 92 4.39 6.73 5.94
N THR A 93 3.53 5.94 5.30
CA THR A 93 2.11 6.28 5.19
C THR A 93 1.20 5.35 5.96
N ALA A 94 1.62 4.10 6.18
CA ALA A 94 0.87 3.16 6.99
C ALA A 94 1.78 2.12 7.66
N ILE A 95 1.38 1.71 8.86
CA ILE A 95 1.84 0.50 9.52
C ILE A 95 0.60 -0.38 9.71
N LEU A 96 0.66 -1.58 9.15
CA LEU A 96 -0.45 -2.53 9.15
C LEU A 96 -0.08 -3.78 9.94
N LYS A 97 -1.04 -4.35 10.67
CA LYS A 97 -0.92 -5.68 11.28
C LYS A 97 -1.73 -6.69 10.48
N VAL A 98 -1.17 -7.87 10.26
CA VAL A 98 -1.87 -8.97 9.59
C VAL A 98 -2.88 -9.60 10.55
N GLU A 99 -4.17 -9.46 10.21
CA GLU A 99 -5.28 -9.96 11.03
C GLU A 99 -5.73 -11.36 10.58
N LYS A 100 -5.84 -11.54 9.27
CA LYS A 100 -6.37 -12.78 8.69
C LYS A 100 -5.73 -13.06 7.35
N ILE A 101 -5.55 -14.34 7.05
CA ILE A 101 -5.06 -14.81 5.76
C ILE A 101 -6.07 -15.84 5.23
N PHE A 102 -6.53 -15.61 4.01
CA PHE A 102 -7.36 -16.53 3.26
C PHE A 102 -6.51 -17.21 2.19
N LYS A 103 -6.58 -18.54 2.14
CA LYS A 103 -5.94 -19.34 1.11
C LYS A 103 -7.04 -20.02 0.31
N GLY A 104 -6.95 -19.91 -1.02
CA GLY A 104 -7.87 -20.57 -1.93
C GLY A 104 -7.81 -22.08 -1.74
N THR A 105 -8.94 -22.75 -1.93
CA THR A 105 -9.02 -24.21 -2.01
C THR A 105 -9.52 -24.60 -3.39
N ASN A 106 -9.62 -25.90 -3.67
CA ASN A 106 -10.19 -26.39 -4.93
C ASN A 106 -11.65 -25.95 -5.15
N SER A 107 -12.37 -25.54 -4.09
CA SER A 107 -13.80 -25.24 -4.14
C SER A 107 -14.13 -23.78 -3.92
N ILE A 108 -13.26 -23.00 -3.28
CA ILE A 108 -13.53 -21.58 -2.99
C ILE A 108 -12.28 -20.71 -3.14
N HIS A 109 -12.42 -19.63 -3.91
CA HIS A 109 -11.32 -18.72 -4.21
C HIS A 109 -11.01 -17.82 -3.00
N ALA A 110 -9.74 -17.48 -2.76
CA ALA A 110 -9.33 -16.66 -1.60
C ALA A 110 -10.06 -15.31 -1.51
N HIS A 111 -10.32 -14.69 -2.66
CA HIS A 111 -11.08 -13.44 -2.73
C HIS A 111 -12.55 -13.60 -2.34
N GLN A 112 -13.17 -14.75 -2.63
CA GLN A 112 -14.56 -15.01 -2.21
C GLN A 112 -14.63 -15.14 -0.70
N GLN A 113 -13.75 -15.94 -0.10
CA GLN A 113 -13.64 -16.06 1.36
C GLN A 113 -13.40 -14.70 2.04
N ALA A 114 -12.52 -13.87 1.46
CA ALA A 114 -12.25 -12.54 1.97
C ALA A 114 -13.49 -11.64 1.88
N ASN A 115 -14.22 -11.67 0.76
CA ASN A 115 -15.45 -10.89 0.59
C ASN A 115 -16.53 -11.28 1.61
N GLU A 116 -16.76 -12.58 1.80
CA GLU A 116 -17.68 -13.08 2.83
C GLU A 116 -17.28 -12.61 4.24
N TYR A 117 -15.98 -12.58 4.53
CA TYR A 117 -15.48 -12.06 5.81
C TYR A 117 -15.77 -10.56 6.01
N TYR A 118 -15.61 -9.74 4.96
CA TYR A 118 -15.96 -8.32 5.02
C TYR A 118 -17.47 -8.12 5.18
N GLU A 119 -18.29 -8.85 4.41
CA GLU A 119 -19.75 -8.81 4.47
C GLU A 119 -20.28 -9.21 5.84
N ASN A 120 -19.76 -10.29 6.43
CA ASN A 120 -20.14 -10.74 7.77
C ASN A 120 -19.76 -9.73 8.87
N LYS A 121 -18.81 -8.83 8.60
CA LYS A 121 -18.46 -7.71 9.49
C LYS A 121 -19.25 -6.43 9.20
N GLY A 122 -20.10 -6.42 8.18
CA GLY A 122 -20.82 -5.22 7.74
C GLY A 122 -19.88 -4.14 7.17
N ILE A 123 -18.72 -4.54 6.63
CA ILE A 123 -17.72 -3.63 6.07
C ILE A 123 -17.62 -3.86 4.57
N GLU A 124 -17.40 -2.79 3.80
CA GLU A 124 -17.17 -2.89 2.36
C GLU A 124 -15.82 -3.56 2.06
N SER A 125 -15.82 -4.51 1.12
CA SER A 125 -14.60 -5.16 0.64
C SER A 125 -13.61 -4.14 0.02
N PRO A 126 -12.29 -4.30 0.26
CA PRO A 126 -11.22 -3.57 -0.42
C PRO A 126 -11.30 -3.63 -1.94
N ASN A 127 -10.96 -2.54 -2.63
CA ASN A 127 -11.02 -2.45 -4.10
C ASN A 127 -10.10 -3.45 -4.83
N ASN A 128 -9.13 -4.03 -4.13
CA ASN A 128 -8.30 -5.13 -4.65
C ASN A 128 -8.87 -6.53 -4.37
N CYS A 129 -10.02 -6.64 -3.69
CA CYS A 129 -10.81 -7.86 -3.60
C CYS A 129 -11.74 -7.97 -4.81
N LEU A 130 -11.33 -8.71 -5.83
CA LEU A 130 -12.10 -8.98 -7.06
C LEU A 130 -13.24 -10.01 -6.89
N ALA A 131 -13.88 -10.07 -5.73
CA ALA A 131 -15.11 -10.81 -5.53
C ALA A 131 -16.26 -9.84 -5.21
N GLY A 132 -17.50 -10.28 -5.40
CA GLY A 132 -18.69 -9.45 -5.20
C GLY A 132 -18.78 -8.27 -6.18
N ASN A 133 -19.51 -7.22 -5.78
CA ASN A 133 -19.75 -6.02 -6.59
C ASN A 133 -18.62 -4.98 -6.46
N ASN A 134 -17.36 -5.41 -6.60
CA ASN A 134 -16.20 -4.56 -6.35
C ASN A 134 -15.49 -4.08 -7.63
N PHE A 135 -15.74 -2.82 -7.98
CA PHE A 135 -15.26 -2.21 -9.22
C PHE A 135 -13.92 -1.48 -9.02
N PRO A 136 -13.06 -1.45 -10.05
CA PRO A 136 -11.87 -0.59 -10.01
C PRO A 136 -12.29 0.88 -9.98
N ARG A 137 -11.38 1.77 -9.55
CA ARG A 137 -11.57 3.22 -9.69
C ARG A 137 -11.83 3.58 -11.15
N LYS A 138 -12.71 4.56 -11.39
CA LYS A 138 -13.09 5.05 -12.72
C LYS A 138 -11.87 5.43 -13.56
N LYS A 139 -12.02 5.37 -14.89
CA LYS A 139 -10.99 5.79 -15.84
C LYS A 139 -10.49 7.20 -15.50
N GLY A 140 -9.17 7.37 -15.44
CA GLY A 140 -8.53 8.64 -15.10
C GLY A 140 -8.39 8.91 -13.59
N CYS A 141 -8.88 8.01 -12.72
CA CYS A 141 -8.77 8.10 -11.25
C CYS A 141 -7.72 7.12 -10.68
N GLY A 142 -6.87 6.56 -11.54
CA GLY A 142 -5.72 5.76 -11.14
C GLY A 142 -4.64 5.82 -12.23
N ILE A 143 -3.40 5.68 -11.79
CA ILE A 143 -2.20 5.70 -12.61
C ILE A 143 -2.16 4.43 -13.44
N ILE A 144 -2.00 4.60 -14.75
CA ILE A 144 -1.94 3.52 -15.74
C ILE A 144 -0.62 3.65 -16.49
N GLY A 145 0.04 2.51 -16.74
CA GLY A 145 1.30 2.51 -17.48
C GLY A 145 1.15 3.12 -18.87
N ARG A 146 2.20 3.80 -19.36
CA ARG A 146 2.17 4.52 -20.65
C ARG A 146 1.72 3.67 -21.84
N ASN A 147 1.98 2.36 -21.81
CA ASN A 147 1.65 1.41 -22.87
C ASN A 147 0.38 0.60 -22.57
N GLN A 148 -0.44 1.05 -21.62
CA GLN A 148 -1.65 0.36 -21.18
C GLN A 148 -2.88 1.25 -21.34
N THR A 149 -4.02 0.63 -21.58
CA THR A 149 -5.33 1.29 -21.52
C THR A 149 -6.02 0.92 -20.22
N TYR A 150 -7.03 1.68 -19.83
CA TYR A 150 -7.89 1.33 -18.70
C TYR A 150 -8.45 -0.10 -18.84
N GLN A 151 -8.96 -0.43 -20.03
CA GLN A 151 -9.52 -1.76 -20.28
C GLN A 151 -8.45 -2.86 -20.24
N SER A 152 -7.28 -2.64 -20.86
CA SER A 152 -6.21 -3.65 -20.81
C SER A 152 -5.69 -3.86 -19.40
N THR A 153 -5.67 -2.81 -18.58
CA THR A 153 -5.30 -2.88 -17.16
C THR A 153 -6.31 -3.70 -16.36
N ILE A 154 -7.62 -3.47 -16.56
CA ILE A 154 -8.70 -4.28 -15.94
C ILE A 154 -8.57 -5.74 -16.33
N ASN A 155 -8.42 -6.01 -17.63
CA ASN A 155 -8.27 -7.38 -18.13
C ASN A 155 -7.05 -8.06 -17.50
N GLY A 156 -5.94 -7.32 -17.32
CA GLY A 156 -4.76 -7.81 -16.62
C GLY A 156 -4.99 -8.14 -15.14
N TYR A 157 -5.83 -7.39 -14.42
CA TYR A 157 -6.24 -7.78 -13.05
C TYR A 157 -7.12 -9.03 -13.06
N ASN A 158 -8.11 -9.09 -13.94
CA ASN A 158 -9.03 -10.23 -14.06
C ASN A 158 -8.32 -11.51 -14.49
N ALA A 159 -7.24 -11.41 -15.28
CA ALA A 159 -6.40 -12.55 -15.62
C ALA A 159 -5.56 -13.01 -14.41
N ARG A 160 -4.92 -12.07 -13.70
CA ARG A 160 -4.04 -12.37 -12.56
C ARG A 160 -4.79 -12.94 -11.36
N VAL A 161 -6.01 -12.48 -11.10
CA VAL A 161 -6.79 -12.97 -9.95
C VAL A 161 -7.06 -14.46 -10.02
N LYS A 162 -7.18 -15.05 -11.22
CA LYS A 162 -7.40 -16.50 -11.39
C LYS A 162 -6.31 -17.34 -10.73
N ASN A 163 -5.10 -16.80 -10.61
CA ASN A 163 -3.94 -17.44 -10.00
C ASN A 163 -3.62 -16.87 -8.60
N CYS A 164 -4.53 -16.08 -8.03
CA CYS A 164 -4.36 -15.39 -6.75
C CYS A 164 -4.91 -16.24 -5.61
N GLU A 165 -4.11 -17.20 -5.19
CA GLU A 165 -4.48 -18.18 -4.16
C GLU A 165 -4.46 -17.63 -2.74
N THR A 166 -4.04 -16.38 -2.52
CA THR A 166 -3.97 -15.81 -1.17
C THR A 166 -4.46 -14.37 -1.13
N PHE A 167 -5.23 -14.06 -0.10
CA PHE A 167 -5.70 -12.72 0.23
C PHE A 167 -5.46 -12.46 1.72
N VAL A 168 -4.88 -11.31 2.04
CA VAL A 168 -4.54 -10.93 3.41
C VAL A 168 -5.42 -9.77 3.83
N VAL A 169 -6.00 -9.87 5.02
CA VAL A 169 -6.73 -8.78 5.69
C VAL A 169 -5.83 -8.21 6.76
N THR A 170 -5.80 -6.89 6.85
CA THR A 170 -4.99 -6.15 7.82
C THR A 170 -5.81 -5.15 8.60
N SER A 171 -5.25 -4.73 9.74
CA SER A 171 -5.72 -3.59 10.54
C SER A 171 -4.63 -2.51 10.56
N TYR A 172 -5.04 -1.27 10.81
CA TYR A 172 -4.10 -0.17 11.00
C TYR A 172 -3.52 -0.19 12.41
N ILE A 173 -2.20 -0.05 12.50
CA ILE A 173 -1.49 0.44 13.69
C ILE A 173 -1.31 1.95 13.56
N TYR A 174 -0.88 2.39 12.38
CA TYR A 174 -0.65 3.80 12.07
C TYR A 174 -1.09 4.10 10.64
N SER A 175 -1.60 5.32 10.41
CA SER A 175 -1.79 5.84 9.06
C SER A 175 -1.72 7.35 8.98
N ASN A 176 -0.99 7.86 7.99
CA ASN A 176 -1.04 9.26 7.58
C ASN A 176 -0.91 9.34 6.06
N PHE A 177 -2.00 9.69 5.37
CA PHE A 177 -2.01 9.81 3.90
C PHE A 177 -2.12 11.26 3.41
N THR A 178 -2.16 12.22 4.33
CA THR A 178 -2.24 13.64 4.01
C THR A 178 -0.86 14.26 4.10
N THR A 179 -0.20 14.17 5.25
CA THR A 179 1.11 14.80 5.51
C THR A 179 2.13 13.83 6.10
N PRO A 180 2.35 12.64 5.50
CA PRO A 180 3.20 11.62 6.11
C PRO A 180 4.63 12.06 6.29
N VAL A 181 5.27 11.61 7.37
CA VAL A 181 6.65 11.95 7.74
C VAL A 181 7.63 11.58 6.62
N PRO A 182 8.50 12.51 6.19
CA PRO A 182 9.54 12.23 5.23
C PRO A 182 10.68 11.43 5.86
N PHE A 183 11.22 10.51 5.07
CA PHE A 183 12.45 9.78 5.34
C PHE A 183 13.44 10.07 4.21
N LEU A 184 14.49 10.79 4.58
CA LEU A 184 15.64 11.05 3.74
C LEU A 184 16.58 9.84 3.75
N LYS A 185 17.58 9.89 2.86
CA LYS A 185 18.58 8.83 2.76
C LYS A 185 19.34 8.69 4.08
N GLU A 186 19.70 9.82 4.68
CA GLU A 186 20.49 9.91 5.90
C GLU A 186 19.73 9.30 7.09
N ASP A 187 18.40 9.45 7.13
CA ASP A 187 17.55 8.84 8.16
C ASP A 187 17.63 7.31 8.06
N TYR A 188 17.54 6.75 6.85
CA TYR A 188 17.69 5.32 6.66
C TYR A 188 19.09 4.81 6.98
N GLU A 189 20.13 5.56 6.61
CA GLU A 189 21.52 5.17 6.90
C GLU A 189 21.77 5.12 8.41
N LYS A 190 21.16 6.03 9.17
CA LYS A 190 21.17 6.04 10.64
C LYS A 190 20.40 4.87 11.23
N ILE A 191 19.14 4.67 10.80
CA ILE A 191 18.25 3.62 11.33
C ILE A 191 18.81 2.21 11.04
N LEU A 192 19.23 1.96 9.79
CA LEU A 192 19.72 0.65 9.37
C LEU A 192 21.21 0.44 9.65
N ASN A 193 21.86 1.41 10.30
CA ASN A 193 23.29 1.43 10.60
C ASN A 193 24.19 1.00 9.41
N ARG A 194 23.90 1.51 8.21
CA ARG A 194 24.67 1.19 6.99
C ARG A 194 24.51 2.25 5.91
N LYS A 195 25.54 2.44 5.10
CA LYS A 195 25.46 3.33 3.92
C LYS A 195 24.60 2.73 2.82
N LEU A 196 23.77 3.55 2.21
CA LEU A 196 22.92 3.17 1.09
C LEU A 196 23.51 3.65 -0.24
N LYS A 197 23.38 2.81 -1.26
CA LYS A 197 23.74 3.19 -2.65
C LYS A 197 22.65 4.04 -3.33
N LYS A 198 21.44 4.05 -2.80
CA LYS A 198 20.24 4.73 -3.34
C LYS A 198 19.61 5.61 -2.26
N ASN A 199 18.66 6.47 -2.65
CA ASN A 199 17.96 7.38 -1.73
C ASN A 199 16.99 6.67 -0.76
N SER A 200 16.62 5.43 -1.05
CA SER A 200 15.81 4.59 -0.17
C SER A 200 16.35 3.15 -0.24
N PRO A 201 16.36 2.42 0.89
CA PRO A 201 16.71 1.02 0.90
C PRO A 201 15.62 0.19 0.20
N PHE A 202 14.38 0.65 0.25
CA PHE A 202 13.21 -0.08 -0.18
C PHE A 202 13.04 -0.08 -1.69
N ASN A 203 12.53 -1.19 -2.20
CA ASN A 203 12.02 -1.28 -3.55
C ASN A 203 10.62 -1.90 -3.49
N GLN A 204 10.09 -2.40 -4.61
CA GLN A 204 8.78 -3.06 -4.57
C GLN A 204 8.83 -4.40 -3.81
N ARG A 205 10.01 -5.02 -3.69
CA ARG A 205 10.28 -6.14 -2.77
C ARG A 205 10.44 -5.61 -1.36
N TYR A 206 9.85 -6.35 -0.43
CA TYR A 206 9.97 -6.07 0.98
C TYR A 206 11.42 -6.20 1.46
N ILE A 207 11.73 -5.48 2.51
CA ILE A 207 12.89 -5.69 3.38
C ILE A 207 12.36 -6.17 4.71
N LYS A 208 13.02 -7.18 5.27
CA LYS A 208 12.77 -7.59 6.65
C LYS A 208 13.55 -6.65 7.57
N LEU A 209 12.84 -6.05 8.52
CA LEU A 209 13.42 -5.26 9.59
C LEU A 209 13.58 -6.13 10.82
N ASP A 210 14.59 -5.84 11.64
CA ASP A 210 14.60 -6.29 13.03
C ASP A 210 13.78 -5.34 13.93
N GLU A 211 13.72 -5.67 15.21
CA GLU A 211 12.92 -4.94 16.20
C GLU A 211 13.52 -3.55 16.50
N ASP A 212 14.85 -3.45 16.58
CA ASP A 212 15.54 -2.18 16.83
C ASP A 212 15.36 -1.20 15.66
N GLU A 213 15.46 -1.70 14.42
CA GLU A 213 15.20 -0.92 13.20
C GLU A 213 13.74 -0.43 13.15
N TYR A 214 12.79 -1.26 13.60
CA TYR A 214 11.37 -0.90 13.68
C TYR A 214 11.12 0.18 14.74
N GLU A 215 11.61 0.00 15.95
CA GLU A 215 11.47 0.99 17.02
C GLU A 215 12.13 2.33 16.65
N ALA A 216 13.29 2.30 16.00
CA ALA A 216 13.92 3.52 15.50
C ALA A 216 13.08 4.25 14.43
N ILE A 217 12.33 3.53 13.59
CA ILE A 217 11.36 4.12 12.67
C ILE A 217 10.19 4.76 13.45
N LEU A 218 9.69 4.09 14.49
CA LEU A 218 8.64 4.63 15.34
C LEU A 218 9.09 5.90 16.06
N ASP A 219 10.29 5.93 16.59
CA ASP A 219 10.85 7.09 17.26
C ASP A 219 11.08 8.25 16.29
N HIS A 220 11.51 7.95 15.06
CA HIS A 220 11.61 8.97 14.02
C HIS A 220 10.25 9.64 13.79
N ILE A 221 9.17 8.90 13.53
CA ILE A 221 7.85 9.52 13.30
C ILE A 221 7.28 10.21 14.54
N LYS A 222 7.51 9.69 15.75
CA LYS A 222 7.15 10.36 17.01
C LYS A 222 7.85 11.71 17.16
N SER A 223 9.09 11.84 16.68
CA SER A 223 9.81 13.13 16.68
C SER A 223 9.17 14.21 15.80
N PHE A 224 8.31 13.82 14.86
CA PHE A 224 7.47 14.72 14.05
C PHE A 224 6.07 14.93 14.66
N GLY A 225 5.81 14.39 15.85
CA GLY A 225 4.54 14.50 16.56
C GLY A 225 3.47 13.49 16.14
N GLU A 226 3.82 12.47 15.36
CA GLU A 226 2.89 11.38 15.02
C GLU A 226 2.59 10.52 16.25
N GLN A 227 1.35 10.02 16.33
CA GLN A 227 0.92 9.06 17.34
C GLN A 227 0.83 7.67 16.71
N VAL A 228 1.50 6.70 17.33
CA VAL A 228 1.53 5.28 16.93
C VAL A 228 1.28 4.39 18.14
#